data_AF-A0A2X4SYL7-F1
#
_entry.id   AF-A0A2X4SYL7-F1
#
_cell.length_a   1.000
_cell.length_b   1.000
_cell.length_c   1.000
_cell.angle_alpha   90.00
_cell.angle_beta   90.00
_cell.angle_gamma   90.00
#
_symmetry.space_group_name_H-M   'P 1'
#
loop_
_entity.id
_entity.type
_entity.pdbx_description
1 polymer ?
#
loop_
_entity_poly.entity_id
_entity_poly.type
_entity_poly.pdbx_seq_one_letter_code
_entity_poly.pdbx_strand_id
1 'polypeptide(L)'
;MKLLPRIQAEGGAEWLARTATQCLIDEARLSPKPGLVDSRGNGAHHDLTLALMERSAHSLTPTFQALALQSWQRPADIALRQTVGRLGREGEQQMMAATGGVNTHRGAIWALGLLVSSVAMHGGVGSAQQVANTAGELAKLPDDAAPKVFSKGLCATHRYRVPGRAKRHSKRFHM
;
A
#
# COMPACT_ATOMS: atom_id res chain seq x y z
N MET A 1 -15.53 -8.16 29.76
CA MET A 1 -16.00 -7.02 28.93
C MET A 1 -14.91 -6.55 27.93
N LYS A 2 -14.47 -7.40 26.98
CA LYS A 2 -13.50 -7.03 25.90
C LYS A 2 -14.10 -7.13 24.47
N LEU A 3 -15.41 -7.38 24.34
CA LEU A 3 -16.04 -7.69 23.06
C LEU A 3 -16.30 -6.45 22.20
N LEU A 4 -16.68 -5.31 22.81
CA LEU A 4 -16.98 -4.07 22.06
C LEU A 4 -15.77 -3.49 21.29
N PRO A 5 -14.55 -3.39 21.88
CA PRO A 5 -13.37 -2.91 21.14
C PRO A 5 -12.98 -3.83 19.99
N ARG A 6 -13.20 -5.14 20.14
CA ARG A 6 -12.87 -6.14 19.12
C ARG A 6 -13.84 -6.08 17.95
N ILE A 7 -15.15 -5.96 18.20
CA ILE A 7 -16.17 -5.78 17.15
C ILE A 7 -15.90 -4.49 16.36
N GLN A 8 -15.49 -3.41 17.05
CA GLN A 8 -15.13 -2.16 16.40
C GLN A 8 -13.87 -2.31 15.50
N ALA A 9 -12.84 -3.00 15.98
CA ALA A 9 -11.63 -3.25 15.19
C ALA A 9 -11.91 -4.14 13.97
N GLU A 10 -12.72 -5.19 14.13
CA GLU A 10 -13.09 -6.10 13.04
C GLU A 10 -13.91 -5.38 11.96
N GLY A 11 -14.94 -4.63 12.35
CA GLY A 11 -15.76 -3.86 11.40
C GLY A 11 -14.98 -2.73 10.71
N GLY A 12 -14.13 -2.03 11.46
CA GLY A 12 -13.28 -0.97 10.90
C GLY A 12 -12.21 -1.51 9.95
N ALA A 13 -11.61 -2.66 10.28
CA ALA A 13 -10.64 -3.32 9.41
C ALA A 13 -11.27 -3.85 8.11
N GLU A 14 -12.48 -4.42 8.19
CA GLU A 14 -13.23 -4.84 7.01
C GLU A 14 -13.55 -3.63 6.11
N TRP A 15 -14.02 -2.52 6.69
CA TRP A 15 -14.30 -1.31 5.93
C TRP A 15 -13.05 -0.76 5.24
N LEU A 16 -11.91 -0.68 5.94
CA LEU A 16 -10.64 -0.25 5.36
C LEU A 16 -10.19 -1.16 4.21
N ALA A 17 -10.34 -2.47 4.37
CA ALA A 17 -9.97 -3.44 3.35
C ALA A 17 -10.79 -3.27 2.07
N ARG A 18 -12.11 -3.12 2.22
CA ARG A 18 -13.03 -2.90 1.09
C ARG A 18 -12.74 -1.57 0.40
N THR A 19 -12.51 -0.50 1.17
CA THR A 19 -12.14 0.81 0.61
C THR A 19 -10.82 0.73 -0.16
N ALA A 20 -9.81 0.08 0.40
CA ALA A 20 -8.52 -0.10 -0.28
C ALA A 20 -8.67 -0.89 -1.60
N THR A 21 -9.44 -1.99 -1.59
CA THR A 21 -9.75 -2.74 -2.81
C THR A 21 -10.50 -1.88 -3.83
N GLN A 22 -11.48 -1.09 -3.40
CA GLN A 22 -12.21 -0.20 -4.31
C GLN A 22 -11.29 0.87 -4.90
N CYS A 23 -10.37 1.44 -4.13
CA CYS A 23 -9.37 2.37 -4.66
C CYS A 23 -8.51 1.75 -5.77
N LEU A 24 -8.14 0.47 -5.67
CA LEU A 24 -7.40 -0.22 -6.74
C LEU A 24 -8.26 -0.43 -7.99
N ILE A 25 -9.55 -0.74 -7.83
CA ILE A 25 -10.49 -0.90 -8.93
C ILE A 25 -10.74 0.44 -9.62
N ASP A 26 -10.97 1.50 -8.86
CA ASP A 26 -11.19 2.85 -9.36
C ASP A 26 -9.93 3.38 -10.07
N GLU A 27 -8.75 3.10 -9.50
CA GLU A 27 -7.48 3.36 -10.18
C GLU A 27 -7.50 2.64 -11.53
N ALA A 28 -7.68 1.31 -11.58
CA ALA A 28 -7.64 0.53 -12.81
C ALA A 28 -8.64 1.01 -13.88
N ARG A 29 -9.80 1.54 -13.46
CA ARG A 29 -10.85 2.07 -14.35
C ARG A 29 -10.64 3.52 -14.77
N LEU A 30 -9.76 4.28 -14.11
CA LEU A 30 -9.50 5.68 -14.46
C LEU A 30 -8.93 5.80 -15.88
N SER A 31 -9.56 6.64 -16.71
CA SER A 31 -9.19 6.83 -18.11
C SER A 31 -9.17 8.32 -18.51
N PRO A 32 -8.21 8.80 -19.34
CA PRO A 32 -7.15 8.02 -20.01
C PRO A 32 -5.94 7.78 -19.11
N LYS A 33 -5.32 6.61 -19.22
CA LYS A 33 -3.93 6.41 -18.75
C LYS A 33 -2.99 6.14 -19.91
N PRO A 34 -2.20 7.13 -20.35
CA PRO A 34 -1.25 6.94 -21.43
C PRO A 34 -0.27 5.79 -21.13
N GLY A 35 -0.31 4.72 -21.93
CA GLY A 35 0.62 3.59 -21.82
C GLY A 35 0.37 2.59 -20.68
N LEU A 36 -0.69 2.76 -19.89
CA LEU A 36 -1.10 1.81 -18.85
C LEU A 36 -2.46 1.20 -19.21
N VAL A 37 -2.82 0.10 -18.54
CA VAL A 37 -4.16 -0.48 -18.67
C VAL A 37 -5.19 0.47 -18.06
N ASP A 38 -6.25 0.69 -18.82
CA ASP A 38 -7.40 1.46 -18.39
C ASP A 38 -8.71 0.93 -19.02
N SER A 39 -9.82 1.63 -18.81
CA SER A 39 -11.13 1.22 -19.35
C SER A 39 -11.21 1.21 -20.89
N ARG A 40 -10.25 1.79 -21.60
CA ARG A 40 -10.19 1.84 -23.08
C ARG A 40 -9.39 0.69 -23.66
N GLY A 41 -8.66 -0.06 -22.83
CA GLY A 41 -7.94 -1.27 -23.24
C GLY A 41 -6.64 -1.49 -22.48
N ASN A 42 -5.83 -2.40 -22.99
CA ASN A 42 -4.65 -2.91 -22.29
C ASN A 42 -3.42 -1.97 -22.35
N GLY A 43 -3.57 -0.74 -22.85
CA GLY A 43 -2.43 0.15 -23.12
C GLY A 43 -1.40 -0.52 -24.04
N ALA A 44 -0.11 -0.44 -23.69
CA ALA A 44 0.99 -1.10 -24.40
C ALA A 44 1.26 -2.55 -23.91
N HIS A 45 0.43 -3.07 -23.00
CA HIS A 45 0.64 -4.36 -22.35
C HIS A 45 -0.20 -5.44 -23.04
N HIS A 46 0.42 -6.55 -23.43
CA HIS A 46 -0.31 -7.73 -23.95
C HIS A 46 -0.73 -8.68 -22.83
N ASP A 47 -0.09 -8.57 -21.68
CA ASP A 47 -0.20 -9.43 -20.51
C ASP A 47 -1.16 -8.91 -19.43
N LEU A 48 -1.66 -7.67 -19.58
CA LEU A 48 -2.44 -6.98 -18.55
C LEU A 48 -3.80 -6.56 -19.10
N THR A 49 -4.89 -7.01 -18.47
CA THR A 49 -6.27 -6.64 -18.83
C THR A 49 -6.98 -5.99 -17.66
N LEU A 50 -8.03 -5.21 -17.91
CA LEU A 50 -8.84 -4.64 -16.83
C LEU A 50 -9.40 -5.73 -15.90
N ALA A 51 -9.90 -6.84 -16.47
CA ALA A 51 -10.39 -7.98 -15.70
C ALA A 51 -9.30 -8.60 -14.81
N LEU A 52 -8.05 -8.65 -15.29
CA LEU A 52 -6.90 -9.11 -14.50
C LEU A 52 -6.56 -8.16 -13.35
N MET A 53 -6.64 -6.85 -13.60
CA MET A 53 -6.43 -5.81 -12.58
C MET A 53 -7.51 -5.87 -11.50
N GLU A 54 -8.79 -6.03 -11.87
CA GLU A 54 -9.89 -6.19 -10.92
C GLU A 54 -9.74 -7.48 -10.10
N ARG A 55 -9.41 -8.61 -10.75
CA ARG A 55 -9.12 -9.87 -10.06
C ARG A 55 -7.97 -9.73 -9.08
N SER A 56 -6.92 -9.01 -9.46
CA SER A 56 -5.81 -8.68 -8.57
C SER A 56 -6.27 -7.84 -7.37
N ALA A 57 -7.08 -6.81 -7.57
CA ALA A 57 -7.56 -5.95 -6.49
C ALA A 57 -8.40 -6.74 -5.47
N HIS A 58 -9.29 -7.62 -5.94
CA HIS A 58 -10.08 -8.49 -5.08
C HIS A 58 -9.23 -9.51 -4.30
N SER A 59 -8.19 -10.06 -4.93
CA SER A 59 -7.28 -11.00 -4.24
C SER A 59 -6.55 -10.38 -3.04
N LEU A 60 -6.45 -9.05 -3.00
CA LEU A 60 -5.75 -8.31 -1.95
C LEU A 60 -6.64 -7.87 -0.78
N THR A 61 -7.97 -8.01 -0.87
CA THR A 61 -8.87 -7.64 0.24
C THR A 61 -8.50 -8.31 1.57
N PRO A 62 -8.22 -9.63 1.63
CA PRO A 62 -7.82 -10.27 2.90
C PRO A 62 -6.50 -9.72 3.46
N THR A 63 -5.57 -9.35 2.56
CA THR A 63 -4.29 -8.74 2.96
C THR A 63 -4.52 -7.38 3.62
N PHE A 64 -5.34 -6.50 3.02
CA PHE A 64 -5.65 -5.20 3.62
C PHE A 64 -6.39 -5.33 4.95
N GLN A 65 -7.28 -6.31 5.08
CA GLN A 65 -7.97 -6.58 6.35
C GLN A 65 -6.99 -7.03 7.42
N ALA A 66 -6.07 -7.95 7.11
CA ALA A 66 -5.05 -8.40 8.04
C ALA A 66 -4.12 -7.25 8.48
N LEU A 67 -3.71 -6.39 7.54
CA LEU A 67 -2.92 -5.19 7.85
C LEU A 67 -3.66 -4.25 8.81
N ALA A 68 -4.93 -3.96 8.55
CA ALA A 68 -5.74 -3.11 9.41
C ALA A 68 -5.91 -3.71 10.81
N LEU A 69 -6.23 -5.01 10.91
CA LEU A 69 -6.39 -5.71 12.19
C LEU A 69 -5.10 -5.68 13.03
N GLN A 70 -3.95 -5.96 12.42
CA GLN A 70 -2.66 -6.00 13.14
C GLN A 70 -2.15 -4.61 13.54
N SER A 71 -2.68 -3.55 12.91
CA SER A 71 -2.28 -2.17 13.16
C SER A 71 -3.26 -1.42 14.06
N TRP A 72 -4.43 -2.00 14.37
CA TRP A 72 -5.52 -1.29 15.04
C TRP A 72 -5.12 -0.72 16.40
N GLN A 73 -5.20 0.60 16.55
CA GLN A 73 -4.81 1.35 17.77
C GLN A 73 -3.42 0.98 18.31
N ARG A 74 -2.49 0.67 17.40
CA ARG A 74 -1.11 0.29 17.72
C ARG A 74 -0.12 1.40 17.34
N PRO A 75 0.86 1.75 18.18
CA PRO A 75 1.88 2.72 17.81
C PRO A 75 2.82 2.18 16.71
N ALA A 76 3.53 3.08 16.02
CA ALA A 76 4.57 2.70 15.10
C ALA A 76 5.77 2.12 15.88
N ASP A 77 6.03 0.84 15.71
CA ASP A 77 7.19 0.16 16.29
C ASP A 77 7.79 -0.86 15.29
N ILE A 78 9.00 -1.32 15.57
CA ILE A 78 9.75 -2.24 14.69
C ILE A 78 8.95 -3.54 14.48
N ALA A 79 8.31 -4.05 15.53
CA ALA A 79 7.53 -5.28 15.46
C ALA A 79 6.30 -5.12 14.55
N LEU A 80 5.63 -3.97 14.56
CA LEU A 80 4.53 -3.65 13.66
C LEU A 80 5.05 -3.53 12.24
N ARG A 81 6.17 -2.84 12.03
CA ARG A 81 6.77 -2.69 10.71
C ARG A 81 7.14 -4.04 10.09
N GLN A 82 7.72 -4.95 10.86
CA GLN A 82 8.03 -6.31 10.42
C GLN A 82 6.75 -7.11 10.11
N THR A 83 5.70 -6.96 10.93
CA THR A 83 4.39 -7.60 10.70
C THR A 83 3.75 -7.11 9.41
N VAL A 84 3.72 -5.80 9.19
CA VAL A 84 3.22 -5.17 7.96
C VAL A 84 4.03 -5.60 6.75
N GLY A 85 5.37 -5.68 6.88
CA GLY A 85 6.25 -6.17 5.83
C GLY A 85 5.96 -7.62 5.45
N ARG A 86 5.79 -8.50 6.43
CA ARG A 86 5.44 -9.92 6.21
C ARG A 86 4.09 -10.06 5.51
N LEU A 87 3.05 -9.42 6.04
CA LEU A 87 1.70 -9.46 5.44
C LEU A 87 1.67 -8.90 4.02
N GLY A 88 2.42 -7.83 3.76
CA GLY A 88 2.56 -7.27 2.40
C GLY A 88 3.20 -8.26 1.42
N ARG A 89 4.23 -9.01 1.85
CA ARG A 89 4.87 -10.06 1.03
C ARG A 89 3.93 -11.25 0.78
N GLU A 90 3.18 -11.67 1.80
CA GLU A 90 2.16 -12.72 1.65
C GLU A 90 1.06 -12.29 0.67
N GLY A 91 0.59 -11.04 0.77
CA GLY A 91 -0.38 -10.49 -0.17
C GLY A 91 0.15 -10.38 -1.60
N GLU A 92 1.44 -10.07 -1.76
CA GLU A 92 2.08 -10.10 -3.08
C GLU A 92 2.08 -11.51 -3.68
N GLN A 93 2.37 -12.54 -2.88
CA GLN A 93 2.29 -13.94 -3.33
C GLN A 93 0.86 -14.34 -3.72
N GLN A 94 -0.14 -13.96 -2.92
CA GLN A 94 -1.56 -14.20 -3.22
C GLN A 94 -1.98 -13.52 -4.53
N MET A 95 -1.55 -12.27 -4.73
CA MET A 95 -1.81 -11.53 -5.95
C MET A 95 -1.19 -12.24 -7.16
N MET A 96 0.08 -12.64 -7.07
CA MET A 96 0.78 -13.37 -8.14
C MET A 96 0.07 -14.68 -8.49
N ALA A 97 -0.39 -15.43 -7.48
CA ALA A 97 -1.16 -16.65 -7.70
C ALA A 97 -2.49 -16.34 -8.42
N ALA A 98 -3.21 -15.32 -7.99
CA ALA A 98 -4.48 -14.90 -8.60
C ALA A 98 -4.30 -14.36 -10.03
N THR A 99 -3.14 -13.79 -10.37
CA THR A 99 -2.88 -13.20 -11.69
C THR A 99 -2.12 -14.13 -12.64
N GLY A 100 -1.79 -15.36 -12.22
CA GLY A 100 -0.98 -16.26 -13.04
C GLY A 100 0.47 -15.78 -13.23
N GLY A 101 1.01 -15.09 -12.24
CA GLY A 101 2.38 -14.54 -12.24
C GLY A 101 2.52 -13.15 -12.85
N VAL A 102 1.42 -12.54 -13.32
CA VAL A 102 1.45 -11.19 -13.89
C VAL A 102 1.57 -10.14 -12.78
N ASN A 103 2.53 -9.23 -12.93
CA ASN A 103 2.75 -8.16 -11.97
C ASN A 103 1.76 -6.99 -12.17
N THR A 104 0.77 -6.91 -11.29
CA THR A 104 -0.27 -5.88 -11.28
C THR A 104 0.00 -4.83 -10.20
N HIS A 105 -0.41 -5.10 -8.95
CA HIS A 105 -0.48 -4.13 -7.86
C HIS A 105 0.68 -4.19 -6.85
N ARG A 106 1.82 -4.79 -7.19
CA ARG A 106 2.95 -4.97 -6.24
C ARG A 106 3.37 -3.68 -5.53
N GLY A 107 3.48 -2.57 -6.27
CA GLY A 107 3.79 -1.26 -5.68
C GLY A 107 2.66 -0.70 -4.83
N ALA A 108 1.41 -0.95 -5.23
CA ALA A 108 0.23 -0.49 -4.52
C ALA A 108 0.02 -1.24 -3.19
N ILE A 109 0.35 -2.53 -3.11
CA ILE A 109 0.36 -3.29 -1.83
C ILE A 109 1.19 -2.55 -0.78
N TRP A 110 2.36 -2.04 -1.17
CA TRP A 110 3.26 -1.36 -0.25
C TRP A 110 2.72 0.02 0.17
N ALA A 111 2.38 0.87 -0.80
CA ALA A 111 1.92 2.23 -0.51
C ALA A 111 0.55 2.22 0.20
N LEU A 112 -0.42 1.49 -0.34
CA LEU A 112 -1.77 1.42 0.22
C LEU A 112 -1.80 0.61 1.51
N GLY A 113 -0.98 -0.44 1.63
CA GLY A 113 -0.86 -1.23 2.86
C GLY A 113 -0.34 -0.40 4.05
N LEU A 114 0.63 0.50 3.82
CA LEU A 114 1.08 1.45 4.85
C LEU A 114 0.02 2.48 5.22
N LEU A 115 -0.75 2.98 4.24
CA LEU A 115 -1.85 3.90 4.49
C LEU A 115 -2.98 3.24 5.29
N VAL A 116 -3.39 2.02 4.91
CA VAL A 116 -4.37 1.21 5.65
C VAL A 116 -3.91 0.97 7.08
N SER A 117 -2.65 0.56 7.25
CA SER A 117 -2.05 0.37 8.58
C SER A 117 -2.12 1.66 9.38
N SER A 118 -1.71 2.78 8.80
CA SER A 118 -1.71 4.09 9.44
C SER A 118 -3.11 4.55 9.88
N VAL A 119 -4.13 4.40 9.04
CA VAL A 119 -5.52 4.72 9.43
C VAL A 119 -5.99 3.83 10.59
N ALA A 120 -5.66 2.54 10.56
CA ALA A 120 -5.99 1.61 11.62
C ALA A 120 -5.26 1.93 12.94
N MET A 121 -4.01 2.39 12.88
CA MET A 121 -3.25 2.85 14.07
C MET A 121 -3.95 4.00 14.79
N HIS A 122 -4.67 4.84 14.06
CA HIS A 122 -5.51 5.90 14.63
C HIS A 122 -6.95 5.45 14.92
N GLY A 123 -7.26 4.16 14.81
CA GLY A 123 -8.58 3.60 15.11
C GLY A 123 -9.65 3.91 14.06
N GLY A 124 -9.26 4.13 12.81
CA GLY A 124 -10.18 4.43 11.71
C GLY A 124 -10.47 5.92 11.52
N VAL A 125 -9.86 6.79 12.32
CA VAL A 125 -10.02 8.26 12.24
C VAL A 125 -8.69 8.93 11.95
N GLY A 126 -8.70 10.13 11.38
CA GLY A 126 -7.48 10.91 11.16
C GLY A 126 -7.53 11.71 9.88
N SER A 127 -6.93 12.89 9.91
CA SER A 127 -6.74 13.70 8.71
C SER A 127 -5.75 13.03 7.74
N ALA A 128 -5.85 13.35 6.45
CA ALA A 128 -4.92 12.86 5.44
C ALA A 128 -3.44 13.14 5.80
N GLN A 129 -3.17 14.29 6.42
CA GLN A 129 -1.81 14.66 6.85
C GLN A 129 -1.31 13.76 7.99
N GLN A 130 -2.15 13.45 8.98
CA GLN A 130 -1.79 12.56 10.08
C GLN A 130 -1.52 11.14 9.55
N VAL A 131 -2.40 10.64 8.69
CA VAL A 131 -2.26 9.31 8.07
C VAL A 131 -0.96 9.24 7.25
N ALA A 132 -0.67 10.25 6.44
CA ALA A 132 0.56 10.29 5.65
C ALA A 132 1.83 10.34 6.52
N ASN A 133 1.81 11.13 7.61
CA ASN A 133 2.93 11.23 8.54
C ASN A 133 3.20 9.89 9.23
N THR A 134 2.17 9.28 9.82
CA THR A 134 2.29 7.99 10.52
C THR A 134 2.68 6.86 9.58
N ALA A 135 2.16 6.82 8.34
CA ALA A 135 2.61 5.88 7.32
C ALA A 135 4.10 6.06 7.00
N GLY A 136 4.56 7.32 6.91
CA GLY A 136 5.97 7.65 6.71
C GLY A 136 6.87 7.31 7.89
N GLU A 137 6.38 7.41 9.13
CA GLU A 137 7.08 6.97 10.33
C GLU A 137 7.24 5.46 10.34
N LEU A 138 6.15 4.72 10.12
CA LEU A 138 6.16 3.27 10.04
C LEU A 138 7.13 2.79 8.94
N ALA A 139 7.09 3.41 7.76
CA ALA A 139 7.94 3.03 6.63
C ALA A 139 9.45 3.20 6.88
N LYS A 140 9.86 4.14 7.75
CA LYS A 140 11.27 4.39 8.10
C LYS A 140 11.84 3.35 9.04
N LEU A 141 10.99 2.61 9.75
CA LEU A 141 11.43 1.58 10.67
C LEU A 141 12.04 0.39 9.90
N PRO A 142 13.04 -0.29 10.49
CA PRO A 142 13.69 -1.43 9.85
C PRO A 142 12.73 -2.62 9.67
N ASP A 143 12.97 -3.41 8.63
CA ASP A 143 12.36 -4.71 8.36
C ASP A 143 13.46 -5.63 7.83
N ASP A 144 13.92 -6.54 8.67
CA ASP A 144 15.10 -7.37 8.37
C ASP A 144 14.87 -8.33 7.19
N ALA A 145 13.61 -8.63 6.90
CA ALA A 145 13.19 -9.44 5.77
C ALA A 145 12.83 -8.60 4.53
N ALA A 146 13.01 -7.28 4.57
CA ALA A 146 12.85 -6.45 3.39
C ALA A 146 13.94 -6.81 2.36
N PRO A 147 13.57 -6.98 1.07
CA PRO A 147 14.55 -7.20 0.02
C PRO A 147 15.58 -6.06 0.03
N LYS A 148 16.86 -6.40 0.13
CA LYS A 148 17.97 -5.41 0.10
C LYS A 148 18.10 -4.70 -1.27
N VAL A 149 17.32 -5.13 -2.26
CA VAL A 149 17.41 -4.70 -3.65
C VAL A 149 16.00 -4.57 -4.26
N PHE A 150 15.72 -3.39 -4.84
CA PHE A 150 14.69 -3.01 -5.83
C PHE A 150 13.30 -2.47 -5.40
N SER A 151 13.07 -1.21 -5.79
CA SER A 151 11.81 -0.80 -6.43
C SER A 151 12.14 -0.07 -7.74
N LYS A 152 11.27 -0.17 -8.76
CA LYS A 152 11.44 0.61 -10.01
C LYS A 152 11.43 2.12 -9.75
N GLY A 153 10.93 2.59 -8.60
CA GLY A 153 11.02 3.99 -8.18
C GLY A 153 12.46 4.45 -7.92
N LEU A 154 13.31 3.58 -7.39
CA LEU A 154 14.75 3.79 -7.23
C LEU A 154 15.49 3.73 -8.58
N CYS A 155 15.05 2.83 -9.46
CA CYS A 155 15.59 2.70 -10.82
C CYS A 155 15.20 3.89 -11.71
N ALA A 156 13.99 4.46 -11.54
CA ALA A 156 13.57 5.68 -12.23
C ALA A 156 14.41 6.90 -11.80
N THR A 157 14.79 6.99 -10.52
CA THR A 157 15.71 8.03 -10.02
C THR A 157 17.10 7.89 -10.63
N HIS A 158 17.61 6.66 -10.75
CA HIS A 158 18.92 6.38 -11.36
C HIS A 158 18.93 6.51 -12.89
N ARG A 159 17.85 6.11 -13.58
CA ARG A 159 17.77 6.08 -15.05
C ARG A 159 17.37 7.41 -15.68
N TYR A 160 16.59 8.24 -14.97
CA TYR A 160 16.08 9.51 -15.49
C TYR A 160 16.57 10.75 -14.74
N ARG A 161 17.44 10.63 -13.71
CA ARG A 161 17.94 11.75 -12.88
C ARG A 161 16.82 12.68 -12.37
N VAL A 162 15.58 12.18 -12.29
CA VAL A 162 14.49 12.95 -11.70
C VAL A 162 14.65 12.85 -10.19
N PRO A 163 14.81 13.96 -9.45
CA PRO A 163 14.96 13.90 -8.02
C PRO A 163 13.72 13.24 -7.43
N GLY A 164 13.90 12.08 -6.78
CA GLY A 164 12.88 11.52 -5.91
C GLY A 164 12.50 12.60 -4.90
N ARG A 165 11.20 12.86 -4.73
CA ARG A 165 10.70 13.93 -3.86
C ARG A 165 10.93 13.55 -2.40
N ALA A 166 12.16 13.70 -1.92
CA ALA A 166 12.52 13.62 -0.52
C ALA A 166 13.59 14.66 -0.19
N LYS A 167 13.28 15.43 0.87
CA LYS A 167 14.16 16.29 1.67
C LYS A 167 14.47 17.67 1.08
N ARG A 168 13.66 18.65 1.47
CA ARG A 168 14.14 20.02 1.65
C ARG A 168 14.46 20.21 3.14
N HIS A 169 15.70 19.93 3.52
CA HIS A 169 16.26 20.50 4.75
C HIS A 169 16.49 21.99 4.49
N SER A 170 15.81 22.82 5.27
CA SER A 170 16.11 24.23 5.41
C SER A 170 17.51 24.38 5.98
N LYS A 171 18.43 25.00 5.23
CA LYS A 171 19.55 25.75 5.79
C LYS A 171 19.26 27.24 5.58
N ARG A 172 18.99 27.94 6.69
CA ARG A 172 19.27 29.36 6.97
C ARG A 172 19.64 29.35 8.46
N PHE A 173 20.71 29.95 8.98
CA PHE A 173 21.22 31.33 8.92
C PHE A 173 22.72 31.29 9.33
N HIS A 174 23.62 32.01 8.64
CA HIS A 174 24.34 33.23 9.04
C HIS A 174 25.73 33.04 9.67
N MET A 175 26.69 33.78 9.06
CA MET A 175 28.12 34.00 9.34
C MET A 175 29.05 32.78 9.36
#